data_AF-A0A5A7TEE6-F1
#
_entry.id   AF-A0A5A7TEE6-F1
#
_cell.length_a   1.000
_cell.length_b   1.000
_cell.length_c   1.000
_cell.angle_alpha   90.00
_cell.angle_beta   90.00
_cell.angle_gamma   90.00
#
_symmetry.space_group_name_H-M   'P 1'
#
loop_
_entity.id
_entity.type
_entity.pdbx_description
1 polymer ?
#
loop_
_entity_poly.entity_id
_entity_poly.type
_entity_poly.pdbx_seq_one_letter_code
_entity_poly.pdbx_strand_id
1 'polypeptide(L)'
;MSLTKTLTVISDGNIEDPLTFKKTMEDVDKDEWINAMNLEMESMYFNSIWDLIDRHDGVKPVGCKWIYKRKRGEDGQVQTFRARLVAKGYTQVEGVDYEETFLPIAILKSI
;
A
#
# COMPACT_ATOMS: atom_id res chain seq x y z
N MET A 1 -28.75 12.54 -32.74
CA MET A 1 -27.32 12.39 -33.09
C MET A 1 -26.62 11.82 -31.87
N SER A 2 -26.23 10.54 -31.96
CA SER A 2 -25.65 9.77 -30.85
C SER A 2 -24.26 10.30 -30.55
N LEU A 3 -24.01 10.75 -29.32
CA LEU A 3 -22.67 11.07 -28.86
C LEU A 3 -21.94 9.74 -28.68
N THR A 4 -21.07 9.42 -29.64
CA THR A 4 -20.07 8.39 -29.53
C THR A 4 -19.23 8.64 -28.28
N LYS A 5 -19.52 7.90 -27.21
CA LYS A 5 -18.53 7.64 -26.15
C LYS A 5 -17.37 6.92 -26.83
N THR A 6 -16.39 7.68 -27.26
CA THR A 6 -15.08 7.16 -27.66
C THR A 6 -14.52 6.47 -26.43
N LEU A 7 -14.64 5.14 -26.40
CA LEU A 7 -13.83 4.29 -25.55
C LEU A 7 -12.39 4.56 -25.96
N THR A 8 -11.74 5.47 -25.25
CA THR A 8 -10.29 5.49 -25.16
C THR A 8 -9.89 4.16 -24.54
N VAL A 9 -9.67 3.17 -25.41
CA VAL A 9 -8.84 2.02 -25.10
C VAL A 9 -7.44 2.61 -24.91
N ILE A 10 -7.17 3.10 -23.70
CA ILE A 10 -5.82 3.36 -23.25
C ILE A 10 -5.19 1.98 -23.21
N SER A 11 -4.31 1.67 -24.15
CA SER A 11 -3.43 0.53 -24.00
C SER A 11 -2.73 0.74 -22.67
N ASP A 12 -2.98 -0.14 -21.69
CA ASP A 12 -2.42 -0.17 -20.33
C ASP A 12 -0.92 -0.55 -20.38
N GLY A 13 -0.23 0.03 -21.35
CA GLY A 13 1.14 -0.23 -21.75
C GLY A 13 2.06 0.19 -20.64
N ASN A 14 2.33 -0.74 -19.75
CA ASN A 14 3.47 -0.73 -18.84
C ASN A 14 3.61 0.55 -18.00
N ILE A 15 2.51 1.16 -17.56
CA ILE A 15 2.58 2.28 -16.62
C ILE A 15 3.16 1.75 -15.31
N GLU A 16 4.34 2.24 -14.95
CA GLU A 16 5.04 1.78 -13.75
C GLU A 16 4.28 2.17 -12.49
N ASP A 17 4.38 1.36 -11.44
CA ASP A 17 3.77 1.66 -10.16
C ASP A 17 4.47 2.88 -9.53
N PRO A 18 3.71 3.86 -8.97
CA PRO A 18 4.32 5.01 -8.33
C PRO A 18 5.11 4.57 -7.09
N LEU A 19 6.31 5.12 -6.93
CA LEU A 19 7.20 4.76 -5.81
C LEU A 19 7.03 5.66 -4.58
N THR A 20 6.31 6.77 -4.71
CA THR A 20 6.15 7.77 -3.66
C THR A 20 4.74 8.33 -3.66
N PHE A 21 4.24 8.71 -2.48
CA PHE A 21 2.93 9.34 -2.33
C PHE A 21 2.76 10.53 -3.28
N LYS A 22 3.79 11.38 -3.41
CA LYS A 22 3.75 12.53 -4.33
C LYS A 22 3.46 12.10 -5.78
N LYS A 23 4.19 11.11 -6.29
CA LYS A 23 3.96 10.58 -7.65
C LYS A 23 2.58 9.93 -7.77
N THR A 24 2.14 9.22 -6.74
CA THR A 24 0.80 8.63 -6.69
C THR A 24 -0.29 9.70 -6.78
N MET A 25 -0.10 10.86 -6.15
CA MET A 25 -1.05 11.96 -6.20
C MET A 25 -1.07 12.71 -7.54
N GLU A 26 -0.03 12.53 -8.35
CA GLU A 26 0.10 13.05 -9.70
C GLU A 26 -0.29 12.01 -10.77
N ASP A 27 -0.62 10.78 -10.38
CA ASP A 27 -1.00 9.68 -11.28
C ASP A 27 -2.42 9.90 -11.84
N VAL A 28 -2.67 9.35 -13.04
CA VAL A 28 -4.00 9.38 -13.67
C VAL A 28 -5.03 8.60 -12.85
N ASP A 29 -4.58 7.54 -12.17
CA ASP A 29 -5.41 6.65 -11.34
C ASP A 29 -5.41 7.10 -9.85
N LYS A 30 -5.25 8.41 -9.59
CA LYS A 30 -5.11 8.96 -8.23
C LYS A 30 -6.25 8.52 -7.29
N ASP A 31 -7.48 8.54 -7.79
CA ASP A 31 -8.66 8.30 -6.95
C ASP A 31 -8.73 6.82 -6.53
N GLU A 32 -8.32 5.91 -7.41
CA GLU A 32 -8.16 4.48 -7.14
C GLU A 32 -7.07 4.23 -6.10
N TRP A 33 -5.96 4.97 -6.17
CA TRP A 33 -4.91 4.90 -5.16
C TRP A 33 -5.38 5.42 -3.79
N ILE A 34 -6.15 6.51 -3.75
CA ILE A 34 -6.74 7.03 -2.51
C ILE A 34 -7.67 5.99 -1.89
N ASN A 35 -8.53 5.37 -2.70
CA ASN A 35 -9.41 4.31 -2.23
C ASN A 35 -8.62 3.13 -1.64
N ALA A 36 -7.57 2.68 -2.33
CA ALA A 36 -6.70 1.61 -1.84
C ALA A 36 -6.01 1.97 -0.52
N MET A 37 -5.58 3.23 -0.33
CA MET A 37 -5.00 3.70 0.93
C MET A 37 -6.02 3.72 2.07
N ASN A 38 -7.25 4.17 1.80
CA ASN A 38 -8.32 4.19 2.80
C ASN A 38 -8.69 2.77 3.24
N LEU A 39 -8.81 1.83 2.29
CA LEU A 39 -9.09 0.42 2.60
C LEU A 39 -8.00 -0.21 3.49
N GLU A 40 -6.72 0.14 3.26
CA GLU A 40 -5.63 -0.33 4.13
C GLU A 40 -5.76 0.27 5.55
N MET A 41 -6.03 1.58 5.67
CA MET A 41 -6.21 2.24 6.96
C MET A 41 -7.42 1.66 7.73
N GLU A 42 -8.54 1.44 7.04
CA GLU A 42 -9.73 0.80 7.61
C GLU A 42 -9.45 -0.64 8.04
N SER A 43 -8.68 -1.39 7.26
CA SER A 43 -8.28 -2.75 7.64
C SER A 43 -7.41 -2.76 8.90
N MET A 44 -6.48 -1.81 9.05
CA MET A 44 -5.66 -1.70 10.26
C MET A 44 -6.51 -1.39 11.50
N TYR A 45 -7.49 -0.49 11.34
CA TYR A 45 -8.44 -0.15 12.40
C TYR A 45 -9.32 -1.34 12.78
N PHE A 46 -9.92 -2.01 11.79
CA PHE A 46 -10.81 -3.15 12.03
C PHE A 46 -10.10 -4.33 12.69
N ASN A 47 -8.85 -4.59 12.31
CA ASN A 47 -8.05 -5.66 12.88
C ASN A 47 -7.39 -5.27 14.21
N SER A 48 -7.62 -4.06 14.73
CA SER A 48 -7.02 -3.52 15.96
C SER A 48 -5.49 -3.68 15.99
N ILE A 49 -4.84 -3.47 14.84
CA ILE A 49 -3.39 -3.69 14.69
C ILE A 49 -2.62 -2.56 15.37
N TRP A 50 -3.11 -1.32 15.30
CA TRP A 50 -2.46 -0.13 15.86
C TRP A 50 -3.46 0.77 16.57
N ASP A 51 -3.00 1.36 17.67
CA ASP A 51 -3.66 2.48 18.34
C ASP A 51 -2.93 3.78 18.00
N LEU A 52 -3.71 4.82 17.69
CA LEU A 52 -3.16 6.15 17.49
C LEU A 52 -2.85 6.77 18.85
N ILE A 53 -1.56 6.91 19.18
CA ILE A 53 -1.09 7.54 20.41
C ILE A 53 -0.41 8.88 20.12
N ASP A 54 -0.49 9.79 21.08
CA ASP A 54 0.31 11.01 21.03
C ASP A 54 1.80 10.68 21.15
N ARG A 55 2.62 11.47 20.46
CA ARG A 55 4.06 11.31 20.50
C ARG A 55 4.59 11.69 21.88
N HIS A 56 5.21 10.74 22.58
CA HIS A 56 5.94 11.00 23.81
C HIS A 56 7.19 11.87 23.57
N ASP A 57 7.45 12.78 24.50
CA ASP A 57 8.63 13.64 24.47
C ASP A 57 9.93 12.82 24.46
N GLY A 58 10.89 13.24 23.63
CA GLY A 58 12.19 12.57 23.50
C GLY A 58 12.20 11.32 22.62
N VAL A 59 11.05 10.78 22.21
CA VAL A 59 10.98 9.63 21.30
C VAL A 59 11.07 10.09 19.84
N LYS A 60 11.88 9.40 19.03
CA LYS A 60 11.95 9.58 17.58
C LYS A 60 11.10 8.50 16.90
N PRO A 61 9.92 8.83 16.35
CA PRO A 61 9.06 7.84 15.70
C PRO A 61 9.76 7.17 14.52
N VAL A 62 9.53 5.87 14.36
CA VAL A 62 9.90 5.14 13.15
C VAL A 62 9.09 5.70 12.00
N GLY A 63 9.77 6.16 10.95
CA GLY A 63 9.08 6.64 9.76
C GLY A 63 8.35 5.52 9.04
N CYS A 64 7.30 5.83 8.30
CA CYS A 64 6.59 4.89 7.43
C CYS A 64 6.71 5.29 5.95
N LYS A 65 6.33 4.38 5.05
CA LYS A 65 6.17 4.65 3.62
C LYS A 65 5.02 3.82 3.05
N TRP A 66 4.40 4.35 2.02
CA TRP A 66 3.44 3.61 1.20
C TRP A 66 4.15 2.78 0.13
N ILE A 67 3.64 1.57 -0.10
CA ILE A 67 3.98 0.69 -1.21
C ILE A 67 2.75 0.55 -2.09
N TYR A 68 2.89 0.88 -3.36
CA TYR A 68 1.80 0.84 -4.34
C TYR A 68 2.04 -0.27 -5.35
N LYS A 69 0.98 -0.98 -5.73
CA LYS A 69 1.04 -2.04 -6.73
C LYS A 69 -0.27 -2.13 -7.51
N ARG A 70 -0.20 -1.98 -8.82
CA ARG A 70 -1.27 -2.39 -9.74
C ARG A 70 -1.23 -3.90 -9.91
N LYS A 71 -2.32 -4.58 -9.58
CA LYS A 71 -2.51 -6.00 -9.89
C LYS A 71 -3.16 -6.09 -11.26
N ARG A 72 -2.41 -6.64 -12.21
CA ARG A 72 -2.86 -6.89 -13.57
C ARG A 72 -3.39 -8.32 -13.72
N GLY A 73 -4.42 -8.48 -14.53
CA GLY A 73 -4.96 -9.78 -14.93
C GLY A 73 -4.09 -10.47 -15.97
N GLU A 74 -4.53 -11.67 -16.39
CA GLU A 74 -3.91 -12.41 -17.51
C GLU A 74 -4.01 -11.64 -18.84
N ASP A 75 -5.02 -10.78 -18.95
CA ASP A 75 -5.25 -9.85 -20.06
C ASP A 75 -4.32 -8.62 -20.03
N GLY A 76 -3.49 -8.49 -18.99
CA GLY A 76 -2.56 -7.37 -18.81
C GLY A 76 -3.21 -6.10 -18.27
N GLN A 77 -4.54 -6.08 -18.10
CA GLN A 77 -5.29 -4.92 -17.64
C GLN A 77 -5.26 -4.85 -16.11
N VAL A 78 -5.21 -3.63 -15.56
CA VAL A 78 -5.30 -3.42 -14.11
C VAL A 78 -6.68 -3.83 -13.60
N GLN A 79 -6.71 -4.83 -12.72
CA GLN A 79 -7.94 -5.30 -12.07
C GLN A 79 -8.10 -4.74 -10.66
N THR A 80 -6.99 -4.47 -9.96
CA THR A 80 -7.05 -4.02 -8.57
C THR A 80 -5.84 -3.18 -8.21
N PHE A 81 -6.06 -2.11 -7.45
CA PHE A 81 -5.02 -1.29 -6.86
C PHE A 81 -4.74 -1.76 -5.44
N ARG A 82 -3.47 -1.93 -5.10
CA ARG A 82 -3.04 -2.31 -3.75
C ARG A 82 -2.10 -1.26 -3.20
N ALA A 83 -2.49 -0.65 -2.08
CA ALA A 83 -1.62 0.17 -1.26
C ALA A 83 -1.30 -0.57 0.05
N ARG A 84 -0.08 -0.43 0.56
CA ARG A 84 0.31 -0.95 1.87
C ARG A 84 1.14 0.08 2.62
N LEU A 85 0.85 0.27 3.90
CA LEU A 85 1.64 1.14 4.77
C LEU A 85 2.67 0.31 5.52
N VAL A 86 3.95 0.63 5.36
CA VAL A 86 5.06 -0.17 5.90
C VAL A 86 6.00 0.73 6.69
N ALA A 87 6.46 0.26 7.85
CA ALA A 87 7.50 0.93 8.61
C ALA A 87 8.84 0.93 7.85
N LYS A 88 9.62 2.00 8.00
CA LYS A 88 11.00 2.10 7.49
C LYS A 88 11.92 1.33 8.44
N GLY A 89 11.83 -0.01 8.39
CA GLY A 89 12.44 -0.91 9.35
C GLY A 89 13.96 -0.79 9.52
N TYR A 90 14.68 -0.17 8.58
CA TYR A 90 16.11 0.07 8.71
C TYR A 90 16.48 1.06 9.84
N THR A 91 15.50 1.75 10.43
CA THR A 91 15.70 2.60 11.61
C THR A 91 15.23 1.97 12.92
N GLN A 92 14.75 0.72 12.90
CA GLN A 92 14.28 0.04 14.11
C GLN A 92 15.46 -0.49 14.92
N VAL A 93 15.39 -0.32 16.24
CA VAL A 93 16.37 -0.84 17.19
C VAL A 93 15.70 -1.90 18.07
N GLU A 94 16.30 -3.10 18.11
CA GLU A 94 15.86 -4.20 18.99
C GLU A 94 15.89 -3.77 20.46
N GLY A 95 14.86 -4.11 21.22
CA GLY A 95 14.69 -3.71 22.62
C GLY A 95 14.27 -2.24 22.83
N VAL A 96 14.10 -1.47 21.75
CA VAL A 96 13.54 -0.11 21.78
C VAL A 96 12.25 -0.03 20.96
N ASP A 97 12.31 -0.43 19.68
CA ASP A 97 11.18 -0.34 18.74
C ASP A 97 10.43 -1.67 18.56
N TYR A 98 11.08 -2.80 18.89
CA TYR A 98 10.46 -4.12 18.88
C TYR A 98 11.16 -5.07 19.87
N GLU A 99 10.41 -6.03 20.40
CA GLU A 99 10.93 -7.05 21.32
C GLU A 99 11.11 -8.42 20.64
N GLU A 100 10.29 -8.73 19.63
CA GLU A 100 10.35 -10.01 18.90
C GLU A 100 10.32 -9.80 17.38
N THR A 101 11.07 -10.62 16.65
CA THR A 101 11.05 -10.64 15.17
C THR A 101 10.25 -11.85 14.68
N PHE A 102 9.15 -11.61 13.98
CA PHE A 102 8.42 -12.67 13.30
C PHE A 102 9.09 -12.99 11.96
N LEU A 103 9.78 -14.13 11.89
CA LEU A 103 10.26 -14.67 10.62
C LEU A 103 9.07 -15.29 9.85
N PRO A 104 9.00 -15.14 8.51
CA PRO A 104 7.98 -15.81 7.71
C PRO A 104 8.27 -17.31 7.66
N ILE A 105 7.72 -18.07 8.60
CA ILE A 105 7.81 -19.54 8.59
C ILE A 105 6.71 -20.06 7.65
N ALA A 106 7.09 -20.58 6.49
CA ALA A 106 6.19 -21.38 5.66
C ALA A 106 5.93 -22.72 6.36
N ILE A 107 4.78 -22.86 7.01
CA ILE A 107 4.33 -24.15 7.55
C ILE A 107 3.76 -24.98 6.40
N LEU A 108 4.58 -25.84 5.81
CA LEU A 108 4.11 -26.94 4.97
C LEU A 108 3.49 -28.00 5.88
N LYS A 109 2.16 -28.00 6.04
CA LYS A 109 1.47 -29.17 6.60
C LYS A 109 1.34 -30.21 5.50
N SER A 110 2.13 -31.28 5.59
CA SER A 110 1.83 -32.52 4.84
C SER A 110 0.58 -33.15 5.43
N ILE A 111 -0.35 -33.53 4.55
CA ILE A 111 -1.53 -34.36 4.85
C ILE A 111 -1.05 -35.77 5.22
#